data_AF-A0AB39E2G5-F1
#
_entry.id   AF-A0AB39E2G5-F1
#
_cell.length_a   1.000
_cell.length_b   1.000
_cell.length_c   1.000
_cell.angle_alpha   90.00
_cell.angle_beta   90.00
_cell.angle_gamma   90.00
#
_symmetry.space_group_name_H-M   'P 1'
#
loop_
_entity.id
_entity.type
_entity.pdbx_description
1 polymer ?
#
loop_
_entity_poly.entity_id
_entity_poly.type
_entity_poly.pdbx_seq_one_letter_code
_entity_poly.pdbx_strand_id
1 'polypeptide(L)'
;MTFHIDVPASVDDKSLIDFFRGWRWHLAPHPPIQIDFQGCNFIAPYALTLFAVYVLWLRKSKRVHVRVNVNPNSVAGAFLVQSGFFEVLGENPPEIVEERPDRTVKLTRISSSSEISPFASRVMEILQIEDEELAGAVQYSLIELLRNVVQHSGSQSGGVAMAQYYPNTGLVELCVADMGVGVKATINEAYPEIDNSLKAIKLATLPHVSRTFGPSVYSAMRDNAGLGLFFIKQIASLSGGSFFLGSKDALIDIWGDKKGRQKKLYKLARNDGWPGTFAYLQLRRDTIGDFDSILHICRRMAAEARKYPAELALDFIEEVPEVDDLVVVTVKDFEEDVEEAAKLREELILPMIAEGTMVVLDFAGVKFATQSFVHALMYKVIRDGQQIGSTLSIAGCSNSTREAVMAVAAYAKATNE
;
A
#
# COMPACT_ATOMS: atom_id res chain seq x y z
N MET A 1 -27.85 -9.30 -24.65
CA MET A 1 -26.70 -8.50 -25.11
C MET A 1 -25.51 -8.92 -24.25
N THR A 2 -24.35 -9.16 -24.84
CA THR A 2 -23.12 -9.51 -24.09
C THR A 2 -22.61 -8.27 -23.37
N PHE A 3 -22.17 -8.39 -22.12
CA PHE A 3 -21.50 -7.31 -21.39
C PHE A 3 -20.01 -7.34 -21.72
N HIS A 4 -19.54 -6.30 -22.42
CA HIS A 4 -18.15 -6.18 -22.86
C HIS A 4 -17.35 -5.32 -21.89
N ILE A 5 -16.16 -5.80 -21.52
CA ILE A 5 -15.16 -5.07 -20.74
C ILE A 5 -13.91 -5.00 -21.61
N ASP A 6 -13.67 -3.83 -22.21
CA ASP A 6 -12.51 -3.59 -23.05
C ASP A 6 -11.35 -3.10 -22.19
N VAL A 7 -10.27 -3.88 -22.13
CA VAL A 7 -9.08 -3.53 -21.34
C VAL A 7 -8.35 -2.37 -22.04
N PRO A 8 -7.87 -1.35 -21.31
CA PRO A 8 -7.20 -0.20 -21.93
C PRO A 8 -5.99 -0.59 -22.78
N ALA A 9 -5.70 0.21 -23.79
CA ALA A 9 -4.61 -0.06 -24.73
C ALA A 9 -3.22 -0.11 -24.07
N SER A 10 -3.03 0.57 -22.95
CA SER A 10 -1.84 0.47 -22.11
C SER A 10 -2.23 0.61 -20.65
N VAL A 11 -1.78 -0.31 -19.81
CA VAL A 11 -1.91 -0.25 -18.35
C VAL A 11 -0.53 -0.54 -17.75
N ASP A 12 0.35 0.45 -17.79
CA ASP A 12 1.72 0.36 -17.26
C ASP A 12 1.82 0.73 -15.78
N ASP A 13 3.02 0.58 -15.20
CA ASP A 13 3.34 0.91 -13.81
C ASP A 13 3.09 2.40 -13.47
N LYS A 14 3.44 3.30 -14.40
CA LYS A 14 3.24 4.76 -14.23
C LYS A 14 1.77 5.15 -14.25
N SER A 15 0.94 4.39 -14.94
CA SER A 15 -0.50 4.62 -15.04
C SER A 15 -1.29 4.08 -13.84
N LEU A 16 -0.66 3.42 -12.86
CA LEU A 16 -1.35 2.77 -11.73
C LEU A 16 -2.31 3.71 -11.01
N ILE A 17 -1.86 4.93 -10.68
CA ILE A 17 -2.70 5.91 -9.97
C ILE A 17 -3.90 6.29 -10.83
N ASP A 18 -3.71 6.64 -12.09
CA ASP A 18 -4.79 7.06 -12.98
C ASP A 18 -5.76 5.90 -13.28
N PHE A 19 -5.24 4.69 -13.45
CA PHE A 19 -6.03 3.48 -13.61
C PHE A 19 -6.88 3.20 -12.36
N PHE A 20 -6.29 3.24 -11.16
CA PHE A 20 -7.04 3.07 -9.92
C PHE A 20 -8.13 4.13 -9.75
N ARG A 21 -7.81 5.39 -10.09
CA ARG A 21 -8.75 6.51 -9.96
C ARG A 21 -9.91 6.42 -10.94
N GLY A 22 -9.63 6.04 -12.18
CA GLY A 22 -10.57 6.13 -13.30
C GLY A 22 -11.28 4.83 -13.65
N TRP A 23 -10.69 3.67 -13.37
CA TRP A 23 -11.26 2.39 -13.76
C TRP A 23 -12.44 1.98 -12.88
N ARG A 24 -13.47 1.38 -13.49
CA ARG A 24 -14.65 0.87 -12.80
C ARG A 24 -14.68 -0.65 -12.82
N TRP A 25 -14.60 -1.26 -11.65
CA TRP A 25 -14.79 -2.71 -11.50
C TRP A 25 -16.28 -3.03 -11.35
N HIS A 26 -16.89 -3.64 -12.37
CA HIS A 26 -18.33 -3.92 -12.35
C HIS A 26 -18.68 -5.05 -11.37
N LEU A 27 -19.41 -4.74 -10.30
CA LEU A 27 -19.77 -5.72 -9.28
C LEU A 27 -21.03 -6.56 -9.58
N ALA A 28 -21.82 -6.13 -10.57
CA ALA A 28 -23.01 -6.83 -11.03
C ALA A 28 -23.19 -6.72 -12.56
N PRO A 29 -22.19 -7.10 -13.38
CA PRO A 29 -22.33 -7.13 -14.83
C PRO A 29 -23.37 -8.18 -15.26
N HIS A 30 -24.18 -7.88 -16.27
CA HIS A 30 -25.16 -8.84 -16.79
C HIS A 30 -24.47 -9.92 -17.66
N PRO A 31 -24.79 -11.21 -17.51
CA PRO A 31 -24.24 -12.24 -18.38
C PRO A 31 -24.87 -12.21 -19.79
N PRO A 32 -24.18 -12.74 -20.83
CA PRO A 32 -22.82 -13.26 -20.82
C PRO A 32 -21.77 -12.14 -20.74
N ILE A 33 -20.60 -12.41 -20.14
CA ILE A 33 -19.52 -11.44 -19.95
C ILE A 33 -18.33 -11.78 -20.84
N GLN A 34 -17.77 -10.77 -21.49
CA GLN A 34 -16.53 -10.86 -22.25
C GLN A 34 -15.53 -9.80 -21.74
N ILE A 35 -14.31 -10.23 -21.42
CA ILE A 35 -13.18 -9.34 -21.14
C ILE A 35 -12.23 -9.40 -22.33
N ASP A 36 -11.95 -8.25 -22.93
CA ASP A 36 -11.21 -8.16 -24.18
C ASP A 36 -9.84 -7.49 -23.99
N PHE A 37 -8.78 -8.27 -24.21
CA PHE A 37 -7.39 -7.81 -24.21
C PHE A 37 -6.83 -7.63 -25.64
N GLN A 38 -7.61 -7.84 -26.70
CA GLN A 38 -7.10 -7.78 -28.07
C GLN A 38 -6.57 -6.39 -28.46
N GLY A 39 -7.14 -5.33 -27.89
CA GLY A 39 -6.66 -3.95 -28.06
C GLY A 39 -5.56 -3.52 -27.09
N CYS A 40 -5.17 -4.39 -26.14
CA CYS A 40 -4.16 -4.09 -25.14
C CYS A 40 -2.75 -4.33 -25.72
N ASN A 41 -1.92 -3.29 -25.72
CA ASN A 41 -0.54 -3.35 -26.21
C ASN A 41 0.44 -3.68 -25.07
N PHE A 42 0.16 -3.20 -23.87
CA PHE A 42 0.99 -3.42 -22.68
C PHE A 42 0.12 -3.51 -21.42
N ILE A 43 0.45 -4.45 -20.55
CA ILE A 43 -0.17 -4.61 -19.24
C ILE A 43 0.89 -4.94 -18.20
N ALA A 44 0.93 -4.17 -17.12
CA ALA A 44 1.84 -4.35 -16.01
C ALA A 44 1.39 -5.51 -15.09
N PRO A 45 2.31 -6.08 -14.28
CA PRO A 45 2.02 -7.17 -13.34
C PRO A 45 0.85 -6.87 -12.39
N TYR A 46 0.76 -5.66 -11.84
CA TYR A 46 -0.34 -5.32 -10.93
C TYR A 46 -1.70 -5.43 -11.63
N ALA A 47 -1.83 -4.84 -12.82
CA ALA A 47 -3.09 -4.80 -13.55
C ALA A 47 -3.53 -6.21 -13.96
N LEU A 48 -2.58 -7.02 -14.44
CA LEU A 48 -2.84 -8.41 -14.80
C LEU A 48 -3.32 -9.22 -13.59
N THR A 49 -2.72 -9.01 -12.41
CA THR A 49 -3.14 -9.63 -11.15
C THR A 49 -4.56 -9.25 -10.78
N LEU A 50 -4.91 -7.96 -10.85
CA LEU A 50 -6.27 -7.47 -10.57
C LEU A 50 -7.30 -8.09 -11.52
N PHE A 51 -7.01 -8.15 -12.82
CA PHE A 51 -7.92 -8.79 -13.78
C PHE A 51 -8.07 -10.30 -13.51
N ALA A 52 -6.99 -11.01 -13.17
CA ALA A 52 -7.07 -12.43 -12.84
C ALA A 52 -7.97 -12.68 -11.62
N VAL A 53 -7.80 -11.89 -10.55
CA VAL A 53 -8.67 -11.96 -9.36
C VAL A 53 -10.11 -11.66 -9.71
N TYR A 54 -10.36 -10.61 -10.51
CA TYR A 54 -11.70 -10.20 -10.90
C TYR A 54 -12.42 -11.27 -11.72
N VAL A 55 -11.75 -11.91 -12.69
CA VAL A 55 -12.32 -13.04 -13.46
C VAL A 55 -12.64 -14.22 -12.55
N LEU A 56 -11.72 -14.58 -11.65
CA LEU A 56 -11.95 -15.67 -10.69
C LEU A 56 -13.14 -15.38 -9.79
N TRP A 57 -13.29 -14.14 -9.32
CA TRP A 57 -14.41 -13.72 -8.50
C TRP A 57 -15.74 -13.78 -9.26
N LEU A 58 -15.80 -13.31 -10.51
CA LEU A 58 -16.98 -13.45 -11.36
C LEU A 58 -17.38 -14.92 -11.53
N ARG A 59 -16.41 -15.80 -11.82
CA ARG A 59 -16.67 -17.23 -12.02
C ARG A 59 -17.12 -17.94 -10.75
N LYS A 60 -16.47 -17.68 -9.62
CA LYS A 60 -16.70 -18.43 -8.37
C LYS A 60 -17.82 -17.84 -7.52
N SER A 61 -17.76 -16.54 -7.27
CA SER A 61 -18.68 -15.85 -6.36
C SER A 61 -19.99 -15.49 -7.07
N LYS A 62 -19.91 -15.07 -8.34
CA LYS A 62 -21.11 -14.70 -9.12
C LYS A 62 -21.64 -15.85 -9.99
N ARG A 63 -20.89 -16.96 -10.12
CA ARG A 63 -21.26 -18.15 -10.91
C ARG A 63 -21.61 -17.82 -12.36
N VAL A 64 -20.91 -16.84 -12.95
CA VAL A 64 -21.11 -16.43 -14.34
C VAL A 64 -19.96 -16.90 -15.21
N HIS A 65 -20.28 -17.33 -16.43
CA HIS A 65 -19.28 -17.62 -17.43
C HIS A 65 -18.67 -16.32 -17.97
N VAL A 66 -17.34 -16.25 -17.97
CA VAL A 66 -16.57 -15.11 -18.49
C VAL A 66 -15.71 -15.61 -19.63
N ARG A 67 -15.88 -15.04 -20.83
CA ARG A 67 -14.97 -15.27 -21.96
C ARG A 67 -13.83 -14.26 -21.91
N VAL A 68 -12.60 -14.71 -22.07
CA VAL A 68 -11.43 -13.85 -22.20
C VAL A 68 -10.96 -13.90 -23.66
N ASN A 69 -10.86 -12.74 -24.29
CA ASN A 69 -10.28 -12.62 -25.63
C ASN A 69 -8.87 -12.05 -25.52
N VAL A 70 -7.93 -12.66 -26.23
CA VAL A 70 -6.53 -12.22 -26.29
C VAL A 70 -6.02 -12.36 -27.72
N ASN A 71 -5.07 -11.50 -28.11
CA ASN A 71 -4.24 -11.74 -29.28
C ASN A 71 -2.86 -12.23 -28.80
N PRO A 72 -2.56 -13.55 -28.83
CA PRO A 72 -1.32 -14.09 -28.27
C PRO A 72 -0.05 -13.59 -28.98
N ASN A 73 -0.18 -13.14 -30.23
CA ASN A 73 0.91 -12.56 -31.04
C ASN A 73 1.24 -11.10 -30.67
N SER A 74 0.45 -10.47 -29.80
CA SER A 74 0.76 -9.15 -29.26
C SER A 74 1.69 -9.24 -28.05
N VAL A 75 2.39 -8.14 -27.73
CA VAL A 75 3.28 -8.08 -26.55
C VAL A 75 2.51 -8.36 -25.25
N ALA A 76 1.36 -7.72 -25.06
CA ALA A 76 0.50 -7.99 -23.90
C ALA A 76 -0.05 -9.41 -23.90
N GLY A 77 -0.51 -9.92 -25.04
CA GLY A 77 -1.05 -11.28 -25.12
C GLY A 77 -0.02 -12.36 -24.81
N ALA A 78 1.20 -12.23 -25.35
CA ALA A 78 2.31 -13.10 -25.00
C ALA A 78 2.64 -13.02 -23.51
N PHE A 79 2.57 -11.83 -22.90
CA PHE A 79 2.78 -11.64 -21.47
C PHE A 79 1.67 -12.28 -20.61
N LEU A 80 0.40 -12.22 -21.03
CA LEU A 80 -0.72 -12.93 -20.39
C LEU A 80 -0.44 -14.44 -20.33
N VAL A 81 -0.03 -15.01 -21.46
CA VAL A 81 0.31 -16.44 -21.56
C VAL A 81 1.51 -16.77 -20.67
N GLN A 82 2.59 -16.01 -20.79
CA GLN A 82 3.82 -16.25 -20.02
C GLN A 82 3.61 -16.15 -18.50
N SER A 83 2.75 -15.23 -18.08
CA SER A 83 2.43 -14.99 -16.67
C SER A 83 1.54 -16.06 -16.05
N GLY A 84 1.08 -17.06 -16.81
CA GLY A 84 0.20 -18.12 -16.30
C GLY A 84 -1.26 -17.67 -16.14
N PHE A 85 -1.70 -16.66 -16.89
CA PHE A 85 -3.05 -16.10 -16.74
C PHE A 85 -4.16 -17.09 -17.08
N PHE A 86 -3.95 -17.99 -18.05
CA PHE A 86 -4.96 -18.99 -18.40
C PHE A 86 -4.97 -20.13 -17.37
N GLU A 87 -3.78 -20.55 -16.94
CA GLU A 87 -3.59 -21.62 -15.97
C GLU A 87 -4.20 -21.27 -14.60
N VAL A 88 -4.02 -20.02 -14.13
CA VAL A 88 -4.63 -19.56 -12.88
C VAL A 88 -6.16 -19.57 -12.95
N LEU A 89 -6.73 -19.45 -14.15
CA LEU A 89 -8.16 -19.54 -14.44
C LEU A 89 -8.66 -20.97 -14.66
N GLY A 90 -7.76 -21.96 -14.70
CA GLY A 90 -8.07 -23.37 -14.99
C GLY A 90 -8.25 -23.66 -16.49
N GLU A 91 -7.64 -22.85 -17.35
CA GLU A 91 -7.71 -22.96 -18.81
C GLU A 91 -6.36 -23.36 -19.41
N ASN A 92 -6.39 -23.92 -20.62
CA ASN A 92 -5.18 -24.12 -21.41
C ASN A 92 -4.78 -22.81 -22.08
N PRO A 93 -3.49 -22.44 -22.07
CA PRO A 93 -3.03 -21.27 -22.80
C PRO A 93 -3.26 -21.44 -24.31
N PRO A 94 -3.54 -20.35 -25.05
CA PRO A 94 -3.76 -20.39 -26.49
C PRO A 94 -2.51 -20.74 -27.30
N GLU A 95 -1.32 -20.46 -26.76
CA GLU A 95 -0.03 -20.77 -27.37
C GLU A 95 0.96 -21.23 -26.29
N ILE A 96 1.94 -22.05 -26.68
CA ILE A 96 3.03 -22.46 -25.79
C ILE A 96 4.15 -21.43 -25.94
N VAL A 97 4.54 -20.78 -24.84
CA VAL A 97 5.64 -19.81 -24.80
C VAL A 97 6.80 -20.34 -23.97
N GLU A 98 8.01 -19.87 -24.26
CA GLU A 98 9.20 -20.19 -23.48
C GLU A 98 9.06 -19.69 -22.04
N GLU A 99 9.23 -20.58 -21.07
CA GLU A 99 9.21 -20.22 -19.66
C GLU A 99 10.46 -19.43 -19.28
N ARG A 100 10.27 -18.39 -18.46
CA ARG A 100 11.38 -17.59 -17.90
C ARG A 100 11.33 -17.59 -16.38
N PRO A 101 11.62 -18.74 -15.75
CA PRO A 101 11.53 -18.91 -14.29
C PRO A 101 12.51 -18.02 -13.51
N ASP A 102 13.58 -17.57 -14.16
CA ASP A 102 14.56 -16.58 -13.68
C ASP A 102 13.99 -15.15 -13.63
N ARG A 103 12.88 -14.91 -14.33
CA ARG A 103 12.25 -13.58 -14.44
C ARG A 103 10.81 -13.53 -13.96
N THR A 104 10.10 -14.64 -13.91
CA THR A 104 8.65 -14.64 -13.71
C THR A 104 8.26 -15.68 -12.68
N VAL A 105 7.61 -15.23 -11.61
CA VAL A 105 6.75 -16.10 -10.79
C VAL A 105 5.33 -15.95 -11.34
N LYS A 106 4.85 -17.00 -11.99
CA LYS A 106 3.50 -17.03 -12.61
C LYS A 106 2.41 -16.69 -11.58
N LEU A 107 1.29 -16.17 -12.09
CA LEU A 107 0.06 -15.95 -11.33
C LEU A 107 -0.30 -17.23 -10.57
N THR A 108 -0.30 -17.11 -9.26
CA THR A 108 -0.54 -18.21 -8.34
C THR A 108 -1.74 -17.88 -7.47
N ARG A 109 -2.67 -18.82 -7.34
CA ARG A 109 -3.81 -18.66 -6.43
C ARG A 109 -3.31 -18.83 -5.00
N ILE A 110 -3.70 -17.89 -4.14
CA ILE A 110 -3.40 -17.88 -2.71
C ILE A 110 -4.74 -18.03 -2.00
N SER A 111 -5.12 -19.29 -1.75
CA SER A 111 -6.38 -19.69 -1.13
C SER A 111 -6.18 -20.48 0.17
N SER A 112 -4.96 -20.92 0.44
CA SER A 112 -4.58 -21.72 1.61
C SER A 112 -3.10 -21.51 1.95
N SER A 113 -2.72 -21.86 3.18
CA SER A 113 -1.34 -21.69 3.65
C SER A 113 -0.31 -22.52 2.88
N SER A 114 -0.71 -23.60 2.20
CA SER A 114 0.23 -24.45 1.44
C SER A 114 0.80 -23.77 0.20
N GLU A 115 0.15 -22.74 -0.33
CA GLU A 115 0.59 -22.01 -1.53
C GLU A 115 1.58 -20.87 -1.18
N ILE A 116 1.60 -20.44 0.09
CA ILE A 116 2.34 -19.26 0.54
C ILE A 116 3.85 -19.46 0.47
N SER A 117 4.39 -20.47 1.16
CA SER A 117 5.84 -20.68 1.22
C SER A 117 6.44 -21.00 -0.15
N PRO A 118 5.84 -21.86 -1.00
CA PRO A 118 6.35 -22.09 -2.35
C PRO A 118 6.42 -20.81 -3.19
N PHE A 119 5.35 -19.99 -3.17
CA PHE A 119 5.34 -18.73 -3.90
C PHE A 119 6.42 -17.76 -3.38
N ALA A 120 6.51 -17.57 -2.06
CA ALA A 120 7.51 -16.71 -1.46
C ALA A 120 8.94 -17.14 -1.79
N SER A 121 9.25 -18.44 -1.73
CA SER A 121 10.56 -18.97 -2.11
C SER A 121 10.92 -18.65 -3.57
N ARG A 122 9.96 -18.79 -4.50
CA ARG A 122 10.17 -18.43 -5.92
C ARG A 122 10.44 -16.94 -6.12
N VAL A 123 9.80 -16.08 -5.34
CA VAL A 123 10.09 -14.62 -5.37
C VAL A 123 11.50 -14.35 -4.85
N MET A 124 11.93 -15.02 -3.78
CA MET A 124 13.29 -14.87 -3.23
C MET A 124 14.37 -15.33 -4.21
N GLU A 125 14.14 -16.40 -4.98
CA GLU A 125 15.04 -16.87 -6.04
C GLU A 125 15.28 -15.81 -7.14
N ILE A 126 14.28 -14.97 -7.41
CA ILE A 126 14.38 -13.87 -8.38
C ILE A 126 15.08 -12.65 -7.75
N LEU A 127 14.76 -12.34 -6.49
CA LEU A 127 15.35 -11.21 -5.78
C LEU A 127 16.85 -11.37 -5.52
N GLN A 128 17.33 -12.61 -5.31
CA GLN A 128 18.75 -12.92 -5.09
C GLN A 128 19.43 -11.97 -4.09
N ILE A 129 18.83 -11.81 -2.91
CA ILE A 129 19.38 -10.97 -1.84
C ILE A 129 20.55 -11.71 -1.19
N GLU A 130 21.74 -11.12 -1.20
CA GLU A 130 22.96 -11.72 -0.65
C GLU A 130 22.99 -11.68 0.89
N ASP A 131 22.51 -10.59 1.50
CA ASP A 131 22.44 -10.47 2.96
C ASP A 131 21.36 -11.41 3.53
N GLU A 132 21.78 -12.39 4.32
CA GLU A 132 20.90 -13.45 4.87
C GLU A 132 19.81 -12.87 5.80
N GLU A 133 20.12 -11.82 6.54
CA GLU A 133 19.20 -11.22 7.50
C GLU A 133 18.07 -10.47 6.77
N LEU A 134 18.41 -9.69 5.75
CA LEU A 134 17.50 -8.97 4.88
C LEU A 134 16.69 -9.94 4.03
N ALA A 135 17.31 -10.98 3.48
CA ALA A 135 16.61 -12.05 2.79
C ALA A 135 15.54 -12.68 3.68
N GLY A 136 15.89 -13.02 4.92
CA GLY A 136 14.96 -13.55 5.91
C GLY A 136 13.83 -12.58 6.26
N ALA A 137 14.12 -11.29 6.43
CA ALA A 137 13.12 -10.27 6.73
C ALA A 137 12.15 -10.01 5.57
N VAL A 138 12.66 -9.97 4.33
CA VAL A 138 11.83 -9.86 3.12
C VAL A 138 10.96 -11.09 3.00
N GLN A 139 11.52 -12.30 3.07
CA GLN A 139 10.77 -13.55 2.98
C GLN A 139 9.67 -13.62 4.04
N TYR A 140 9.98 -13.29 5.29
CA TYR A 140 8.99 -13.23 6.37
C TYR A 140 7.86 -12.24 6.04
N SER A 141 8.20 -11.03 5.59
CA SER A 141 7.22 -9.99 5.27
C SER A 141 6.33 -10.39 4.08
N LEU A 142 6.89 -11.08 3.08
CA LEU A 142 6.14 -11.66 1.96
C LEU A 142 5.16 -12.73 2.43
N ILE A 143 5.59 -13.63 3.32
CA ILE A 143 4.74 -14.67 3.91
C ILE A 143 3.59 -14.04 4.69
N GLU A 144 3.84 -13.01 5.50
CA GLU A 144 2.79 -12.29 6.24
C GLU A 144 1.81 -11.58 5.30
N LEU A 145 2.31 -10.93 4.23
CA LEU A 145 1.47 -10.29 3.22
C LEU A 145 0.52 -11.29 2.55
N LEU A 146 1.03 -12.45 2.14
CA LEU A 146 0.25 -13.52 1.52
C LEU A 146 -0.71 -14.17 2.53
N ARG A 147 -0.31 -14.29 3.80
CA ARG A 147 -1.15 -14.83 4.86
C ARG A 147 -2.35 -13.92 5.15
N ASN A 148 -2.20 -12.59 5.05
CA ASN A 148 -3.31 -11.65 5.20
C ASN A 148 -4.45 -11.94 4.23
N VAL A 149 -4.14 -12.36 3.00
CA VAL A 149 -5.15 -12.78 2.02
C VAL A 149 -5.98 -13.94 2.56
N VAL A 150 -5.33 -15.01 3.01
CA VAL A 150 -5.99 -16.23 3.49
C VAL A 150 -6.78 -15.97 4.79
N GLN A 151 -6.23 -15.17 5.70
CA GLN A 151 -6.82 -14.96 7.03
C GLN A 151 -7.90 -13.88 7.07
N HIS A 152 -7.80 -12.85 6.22
CA HIS A 152 -8.58 -11.63 6.41
C HIS A 152 -9.43 -11.23 5.21
N SER A 153 -9.12 -11.69 3.99
CA SER A 153 -9.91 -11.29 2.82
C SER A 153 -11.38 -11.73 2.91
N GLY A 154 -11.65 -12.93 3.47
CA GLY A 154 -12.98 -13.54 3.39
C GLY A 154 -13.42 -13.86 1.94
N SER A 155 -12.49 -13.82 0.97
CA SER A 155 -12.78 -14.03 -0.44
C SER A 155 -13.00 -15.51 -0.75
N GLN A 156 -14.15 -15.85 -1.36
CA GLN A 156 -14.44 -17.23 -1.79
C GLN A 156 -13.48 -17.73 -2.89
N SER A 157 -12.92 -16.83 -3.70
CA SER A 157 -11.94 -17.17 -4.73
C SER A 157 -10.50 -17.27 -4.22
N GLY A 158 -10.25 -16.86 -2.97
CA GLY A 158 -8.91 -16.53 -2.47
C GLY A 158 -8.39 -15.22 -3.06
N GLY A 159 -7.08 -15.04 -3.03
CA GLY A 159 -6.37 -14.03 -3.80
C GLY A 159 -5.47 -14.64 -4.87
N VAL A 160 -4.75 -13.78 -5.58
CA VAL A 160 -3.74 -14.13 -6.58
C VAL A 160 -2.50 -13.29 -6.34
N ALA A 161 -1.33 -13.89 -6.57
CA ALA A 161 -0.06 -13.20 -6.53
C ALA A 161 0.79 -13.51 -7.78
N MET A 162 1.61 -12.56 -8.21
CA MET A 162 2.63 -12.76 -9.25
C MET A 162 3.86 -11.89 -8.98
N ALA A 163 5.01 -12.29 -9.52
CA ALA A 163 6.20 -11.44 -9.53
C ALA A 163 6.90 -11.45 -10.89
N GLN A 164 7.45 -10.30 -11.27
CA GLN A 164 8.14 -10.10 -12.54
C GLN A 164 9.43 -9.29 -12.33
N TYR A 165 10.55 -9.83 -12.80
CA TYR A 165 11.83 -9.14 -12.87
C TYR A 165 12.09 -8.54 -14.24
N TYR A 166 12.52 -7.28 -14.22
CA TYR A 166 12.91 -6.48 -15.37
C TYR A 166 14.42 -6.19 -15.32
N PRO A 167 15.25 -6.99 -16.04
CA PRO A 167 16.70 -6.83 -16.01
C PRO A 167 17.20 -5.44 -16.43
N ASN A 168 16.49 -4.79 -17.35
CA ASN A 168 16.87 -3.46 -17.84
C ASN A 168 16.76 -2.36 -16.77
N THR A 169 15.88 -2.53 -15.78
CA THR A 169 15.63 -1.54 -14.71
C THR A 169 16.14 -2.00 -13.34
N GLY A 170 16.50 -3.28 -13.22
CA GLY A 170 16.83 -3.92 -11.94
C GLY A 170 15.62 -4.13 -11.02
N LEU A 171 14.39 -3.90 -11.50
CA LEU A 171 13.18 -3.96 -10.67
C LEU A 171 12.56 -5.34 -10.66
N VAL A 172 12.21 -5.80 -9.46
CA VAL A 172 11.30 -6.92 -9.21
C VAL A 172 9.97 -6.33 -8.77
N GLU A 173 8.96 -6.53 -9.60
CA GLU A 173 7.59 -6.09 -9.38
C GLU A 173 6.77 -7.26 -8.85
N LEU A 174 6.16 -7.11 -7.67
CA LEU A 174 5.35 -8.13 -7.02
C LEU A 174 3.96 -7.55 -6.73
N CYS A 175 2.91 -8.24 -7.15
CA CYS A 175 1.54 -7.89 -6.77
C CYS A 175 0.86 -9.06 -6.06
N VAL A 176 0.11 -8.74 -5.01
CA VAL A 176 -0.81 -9.64 -4.32
C VAL A 176 -2.16 -8.94 -4.26
N ALA A 177 -3.23 -9.59 -4.71
CA ALA A 177 -4.57 -9.01 -4.68
C ALA A 177 -5.65 -10.03 -4.31
N ASP A 178 -6.73 -9.54 -3.72
CA ASP A 178 -7.95 -10.28 -3.40
C ASP A 178 -9.20 -9.44 -3.70
N MET A 179 -10.36 -10.09 -3.84
CA MET A 179 -11.67 -9.44 -3.89
C MET A 179 -12.48 -9.72 -2.62
N GLY A 180 -11.86 -9.42 -1.48
CA GLY A 180 -12.39 -9.62 -0.15
C GLY A 180 -13.13 -8.42 0.45
N VAL A 181 -13.24 -8.42 1.78
CA VAL A 181 -13.94 -7.41 2.57
C VAL A 181 -13.22 -6.05 2.60
N GLY A 182 -11.92 -6.02 2.33
CA GLY A 182 -11.07 -4.83 2.35
C GLY A 182 -10.43 -4.54 3.71
N VAL A 183 -9.47 -3.60 3.72
CA VAL A 183 -8.65 -3.28 4.89
C VAL A 183 -9.50 -2.72 6.03
N LYS A 184 -10.37 -1.74 5.76
CA LYS A 184 -11.26 -1.12 6.76
C LYS A 184 -12.07 -2.17 7.54
N ALA A 185 -12.76 -3.05 6.82
CA ALA A 185 -13.57 -4.09 7.44
C ALA A 185 -12.76 -5.02 8.36
N THR A 186 -11.48 -5.25 8.03
CA THR A 186 -10.59 -6.10 8.82
C THR A 186 -10.11 -5.41 10.10
N ILE A 187 -9.67 -4.15 10.00
CA ILE A 187 -9.09 -3.42 11.13
C ILE A 187 -10.14 -2.90 12.09
N ASN A 188 -11.38 -2.65 11.64
CA ASN A 188 -12.46 -2.11 12.47
C ASN A 188 -12.82 -2.99 13.67
N GLU A 189 -12.46 -4.28 13.64
CA GLU A 189 -12.62 -5.16 14.80
C GLU A 189 -11.74 -4.74 15.99
N ALA A 190 -10.54 -4.21 15.73
CA ALA A 190 -9.62 -3.70 16.74
C ALA A 190 -9.68 -2.17 16.87
N TYR A 191 -10.08 -1.46 15.81
CA TYR A 191 -10.10 -0.01 15.71
C TYR A 191 -11.47 0.47 15.17
N PRO A 192 -12.56 0.34 15.96
CA PRO A 192 -13.93 0.65 15.50
C PRO A 192 -14.14 2.13 15.14
N GLU A 193 -13.27 3.03 15.60
CA GLU A 193 -13.25 4.45 15.25
C GLU A 193 -12.91 4.71 13.78
N ILE A 194 -12.34 3.73 13.07
CA ILE A 194 -11.92 3.92 11.69
C ILE A 194 -13.13 3.86 10.76
N ASP A 195 -13.54 5.04 10.28
CA ASP A 195 -14.80 5.25 9.58
C ASP A 195 -14.68 5.29 8.05
N ASN A 196 -13.47 5.30 7.49
CA ASN A 196 -13.26 5.35 6.04
C ASN A 196 -12.00 4.60 5.58
N SER A 197 -11.93 4.31 4.27
CA SER A 197 -10.87 3.49 3.66
C SER A 197 -9.50 4.17 3.72
N LEU A 198 -9.44 5.50 3.62
CA LEU A 198 -8.20 6.27 3.69
C LEU A 198 -7.54 6.16 5.08
N LYS A 199 -8.31 6.43 6.15
CA LYS A 199 -7.87 6.22 7.53
C LYS A 199 -7.43 4.77 7.76
N ALA A 200 -8.12 3.82 7.13
CA ALA A 200 -7.81 2.40 7.26
C ALA A 200 -6.48 1.99 6.64
N ILE A 201 -6.21 2.39 5.38
CA ILE A 201 -4.92 2.10 4.75
C ILE A 201 -3.77 2.86 5.43
N LYS A 202 -4.04 4.08 5.92
CA LYS A 202 -3.07 4.86 6.71
C LYS A 202 -2.67 4.09 7.96
N LEU A 203 -3.64 3.69 8.78
CA LEU A 203 -3.40 2.93 10.01
C LEU A 203 -2.72 1.58 9.72
N ALA A 204 -3.19 0.83 8.71
CA ALA A 204 -2.66 -0.50 8.38
C ALA A 204 -1.17 -0.49 8.01
N THR A 205 -0.63 0.63 7.53
CA THR A 205 0.79 0.76 7.18
C THR A 205 1.70 1.13 8.34
N LEU A 206 1.15 1.37 9.54
CA LEU A 206 1.92 1.63 10.76
C LEU A 206 2.42 0.31 11.39
N PRO A 207 3.56 0.34 12.11
CA PRO A 207 4.06 -0.84 12.80
C PRO A 207 3.10 -1.29 13.91
N HIS A 208 3.06 -2.60 14.17
CA HIS A 208 2.24 -3.25 15.21
C HIS A 208 0.72 -3.13 15.01
N VAL A 209 0.27 -2.79 13.81
CA VAL A 209 -1.14 -2.79 13.46
C VAL A 209 -1.51 -4.16 12.88
N SER A 210 -2.28 -4.95 13.65
CA SER A 210 -2.81 -6.25 13.23
C SER A 210 -4.06 -6.64 14.02
N ARG A 211 -4.87 -7.53 13.45
CA ARG A 211 -6.02 -8.16 14.10
C ARG A 211 -5.62 -9.13 15.22
N THR A 212 -4.44 -9.74 15.12
CA THR A 212 -4.13 -10.97 15.86
C THR A 212 -3.38 -10.71 17.17
N PHE A 213 -4.03 -10.09 18.16
CA PHE A 213 -3.56 -10.11 19.56
C PHE A 213 -4.16 -11.29 20.35
N GLY A 214 -4.27 -12.46 19.72
CA GLY A 214 -4.88 -13.65 20.31
C GLY A 214 -3.99 -14.39 21.33
N PRO A 215 -4.55 -15.28 22.18
CA PRO A 215 -3.81 -16.00 23.24
C PRO A 215 -2.80 -17.05 22.73
N SER A 216 -2.85 -17.44 21.46
CA SER A 216 -2.17 -18.63 20.92
C SER A 216 -0.92 -18.33 20.07
N VAL A 217 -0.18 -17.27 20.40
CA VAL A 217 1.04 -16.89 19.67
C VAL A 217 2.22 -17.04 20.62
N TYR A 218 3.19 -17.89 20.27
CA TYR A 218 4.46 -18.06 20.98
C TYR A 218 5.07 -16.69 21.30
N SER A 219 5.65 -16.56 22.50
CA SER A 219 6.19 -15.29 23.04
C SER A 219 7.02 -14.47 22.04
N ALA A 220 7.87 -15.12 21.22
CA ALA A 220 8.70 -14.46 20.20
C ALA A 220 7.95 -13.99 18.93
N MET A 221 6.77 -14.55 18.63
CA MET A 221 5.93 -14.14 17.49
C MET A 221 4.91 -13.04 17.86
N ARG A 222 4.58 -12.86 19.14
CA ARG A 222 3.79 -11.70 19.60
C ARG A 222 4.51 -10.39 19.34
N ASP A 223 5.83 -10.40 19.44
CA ASP A 223 6.65 -9.23 19.18
C ASP A 223 6.67 -8.82 17.70
N ASN A 224 6.37 -9.74 16.78
CA ASN A 224 6.46 -9.50 15.34
C ASN A 224 5.10 -9.36 14.63
N ALA A 225 3.99 -9.51 15.36
CA ALA A 225 2.64 -9.33 14.82
C ALA A 225 2.43 -7.89 14.34
N GLY A 226 1.93 -7.72 13.11
CA GLY A 226 1.71 -6.39 12.52
C GLY A 226 2.98 -5.69 12.04
N LEU A 227 4.11 -6.41 11.90
CA LEU A 227 5.34 -5.84 11.35
C LEU A 227 5.58 -6.17 9.88
N GLY A 228 5.01 -7.25 9.34
CA GLY A 228 5.30 -7.67 7.95
C GLY A 228 4.99 -6.60 6.90
N LEU A 229 3.78 -6.02 6.94
CA LEU A 229 3.39 -4.96 6.01
C LEU A 229 4.24 -3.69 6.20
N PHE A 230 4.56 -3.34 7.44
CA PHE A 230 5.44 -2.22 7.75
C PHE A 230 6.84 -2.44 7.20
N PHE A 231 7.46 -3.60 7.43
CA PHE A 231 8.80 -3.92 6.96
C PHE A 231 8.89 -3.92 5.44
N ILE A 232 7.99 -4.61 4.73
CA ILE A 232 8.09 -4.67 3.26
C ILE A 232 7.91 -3.29 2.62
N LYS A 233 7.02 -2.46 3.18
CA LYS A 233 6.85 -1.05 2.79
C LYS A 233 8.12 -0.24 3.00
N GLN A 234 8.76 -0.38 4.17
CA GLN A 234 10.01 0.34 4.46
C GLN A 234 11.15 -0.14 3.56
N ILE A 235 11.31 -1.44 3.37
CA ILE A 235 12.34 -2.00 2.50
C ILE A 235 12.14 -1.53 1.06
N ALA A 236 10.92 -1.57 0.53
CA ALA A 236 10.64 -1.13 -0.84
C ALA A 236 10.94 0.35 -1.05
N SER A 237 10.44 1.21 -0.17
CA SER A 237 10.64 2.65 -0.30
C SER A 237 12.08 3.08 0.00
N LEU A 238 12.74 2.55 1.03
CA LEU A 238 14.12 2.95 1.38
C LEU A 238 15.16 2.41 0.38
N SER A 239 14.87 1.32 -0.35
CA SER A 239 15.73 0.80 -1.41
C SER A 239 15.52 1.48 -2.78
N GLY A 240 14.81 2.62 -2.83
CA GLY A 240 14.57 3.39 -4.06
C GLY A 240 13.54 2.75 -5.00
N GLY A 241 12.68 1.90 -4.45
CA GLY A 241 11.47 1.38 -5.08
C GLY A 241 10.22 2.04 -4.51
N SER A 242 9.08 1.34 -4.69
CA SER A 242 7.75 1.85 -4.38
C SER A 242 6.88 0.77 -3.74
N PHE A 243 5.93 1.19 -2.92
CA PHE A 243 4.90 0.37 -2.31
C PHE A 243 3.55 1.03 -2.49
N PHE A 244 2.61 0.28 -3.03
CA PHE A 244 1.23 0.67 -3.20
C PHE A 244 0.33 -0.27 -2.41
N LEU A 245 -0.66 0.31 -1.71
CA LEU A 245 -1.73 -0.45 -1.07
C LEU A 245 -3.06 0.18 -1.43
N GLY A 246 -3.88 -0.56 -2.18
CA GLY A 246 -5.23 -0.13 -2.56
C GLY A 246 -6.27 -0.99 -1.89
N SER A 247 -7.30 -0.36 -1.33
CA SER A 247 -8.47 -1.06 -0.82
C SER A 247 -9.72 -0.19 -0.88
N LYS A 248 -10.80 -0.73 -1.42
CA LYS A 248 -12.02 0.01 -1.76
C LYS A 248 -11.64 1.22 -2.63
N ASP A 249 -12.08 2.39 -2.21
CA ASP A 249 -11.90 3.68 -2.85
C ASP A 249 -10.56 4.34 -2.54
N ALA A 250 -9.74 3.82 -1.61
CA ALA A 250 -8.50 4.48 -1.20
C ALA A 250 -7.24 3.75 -1.67
N LEU A 251 -6.24 4.53 -2.08
CA LEU A 251 -4.89 4.09 -2.47
C LEU A 251 -3.85 4.93 -1.73
N ILE A 252 -2.82 4.26 -1.23
CA ILE A 252 -1.58 4.90 -0.75
C ILE A 252 -0.44 4.48 -1.68
N ASP A 253 0.38 5.45 -2.07
CA ASP A 253 1.64 5.27 -2.80
C ASP A 253 2.78 5.79 -1.92
N ILE A 254 3.79 4.97 -1.68
CA ILE A 254 4.97 5.27 -0.87
C ILE A 254 6.23 4.89 -1.65
N TRP A 255 7.13 5.83 -1.86
CA TRP A 255 8.38 5.58 -2.60
C TRP A 255 9.57 6.33 -2.00
N GLY A 256 10.77 5.90 -2.35
CA GLY A 256 12.01 6.58 -1.97
C GLY A 256 12.49 7.58 -3.02
N ASP A 257 12.99 8.74 -2.59
CA ASP A 257 13.82 9.58 -3.43
C ASP A 257 15.29 9.13 -3.42
N LYS A 258 16.11 9.70 -4.32
CA LYS A 258 17.55 9.39 -4.43
C LYS A 258 18.37 9.70 -3.17
N LYS A 259 17.78 10.38 -2.17
CA LYS A 259 18.41 10.72 -0.89
C LYS A 259 17.93 9.79 0.24
N GLY A 260 17.23 8.71 -0.10
CA GLY A 260 16.68 7.74 0.86
C GLY A 260 15.48 8.27 1.64
N ARG A 261 14.87 9.38 1.20
CA ARG A 261 13.71 9.94 1.89
C ARG A 261 12.44 9.34 1.33
N GLN A 262 11.60 8.89 2.24
CA GLN A 262 10.28 8.43 1.91
C GLN A 262 9.38 9.61 1.53
N LYS A 263 8.67 9.42 0.43
CA LYS A 263 7.58 10.25 -0.06
C LYS A 263 6.30 9.42 -0.02
N LYS A 264 5.17 10.11 0.09
CA LYS A 264 3.86 9.48 0.23
C LYS A 264 2.77 10.31 -0.43
N LEU A 265 1.84 9.62 -1.08
CA LEU A 265 0.62 10.17 -1.63
C LEU A 265 -0.58 9.32 -1.25
N TYR A 266 -1.71 9.98 -1.07
CA TYR A 266 -3.01 9.33 -0.98
C TYR A 266 -3.88 9.73 -2.16
N LYS A 267 -4.60 8.76 -2.70
CA LYS A 267 -5.53 8.98 -3.81
C LYS A 267 -6.85 8.26 -3.54
N LEU A 268 -7.95 8.95 -3.82
CA LEU A 268 -9.28 8.37 -3.84
C LEU A 268 -9.71 8.05 -5.26
N ALA A 269 -10.42 6.94 -5.41
CA ALA A 269 -11.04 6.53 -6.65
C ALA A 269 -12.28 7.36 -6.96
N ARG A 270 -12.48 7.68 -8.25
CA ARG A 270 -13.70 8.35 -8.73
C ARG A 270 -14.81 7.36 -9.09
N ASN A 271 -14.45 6.09 -9.23
CA ASN A 271 -15.33 5.00 -9.67
C ASN A 271 -15.25 3.79 -8.74
N ASP A 272 -15.46 3.99 -7.43
CA ASP A 272 -15.53 2.96 -6.37
C ASP A 272 -14.21 2.21 -6.05
N GLY A 273 -13.20 2.32 -6.93
CA GLY A 273 -11.85 1.78 -6.73
C GLY A 273 -11.80 0.25 -6.75
N TRP A 274 -10.82 -0.34 -6.07
CA TRP A 274 -10.65 -1.79 -6.03
C TRP A 274 -11.53 -2.44 -4.94
N PRO A 275 -12.48 -3.32 -5.27
CA PRO A 275 -13.45 -3.81 -4.28
C PRO A 275 -12.88 -4.61 -3.11
N GLY A 276 -11.66 -5.15 -3.23
CA GLY A 276 -10.98 -5.90 -2.16
C GLY A 276 -9.75 -5.16 -1.64
N THR A 277 -8.63 -5.87 -1.57
CA THR A 277 -7.31 -5.29 -1.25
C THR A 277 -6.29 -5.72 -2.29
N PHE A 278 -5.35 -4.85 -2.63
CA PHE A 278 -4.12 -5.24 -3.31
C PHE A 278 -2.91 -4.53 -2.72
N ALA A 279 -1.78 -5.23 -2.68
CA ALA A 279 -0.47 -4.66 -2.41
C ALA A 279 0.41 -4.86 -3.64
N TYR A 280 1.07 -3.79 -4.06
CA TYR A 280 1.99 -3.81 -5.19
C TYR A 280 3.33 -3.22 -4.76
N LEU A 281 4.39 -3.98 -5.02
CA LEU A 281 5.74 -3.76 -4.54
C LEU A 281 6.68 -3.64 -5.73
N GLN A 282 7.54 -2.64 -5.72
CA GLN A 282 8.66 -2.50 -6.63
C GLN A 282 9.93 -2.54 -5.79
N LEU A 283 10.73 -3.60 -5.93
CA LEU A 283 11.99 -3.81 -5.22
C LEU A 283 13.15 -3.73 -6.21
N ARG A 284 14.22 -3.02 -5.87
CA ARG A 284 15.43 -2.99 -6.69
C ARG A 284 16.36 -4.12 -6.29
N ARG A 285 16.54 -5.10 -7.16
CA ARG A 285 17.40 -6.26 -6.90
C ARG A 285 18.83 -5.87 -6.53
N ASP A 286 19.43 -4.93 -7.26
CA ASP A 286 20.86 -4.62 -7.10
C ASP A 286 21.14 -3.70 -5.90
N THR A 287 20.14 -2.93 -5.44
CA THR A 287 20.33 -1.97 -4.34
C THR A 287 19.59 -2.37 -3.08
N ILE A 288 18.93 -3.52 -3.03
CA ILE A 288 18.28 -4.00 -1.80
C ILE A 288 19.33 -4.36 -0.75
N GLY A 289 20.45 -4.97 -1.16
CA GLY A 289 21.54 -5.41 -0.28
C GLY A 289 22.52 -4.32 0.16
N ASP A 290 22.64 -3.22 -0.59
CA ASP A 290 23.60 -2.13 -0.28
C ASP A 290 23.25 -1.30 0.97
N PHE A 291 22.17 -1.66 1.67
CA PHE A 291 21.73 -0.97 2.87
C PHE A 291 21.52 -1.93 4.04
N ASP A 292 22.60 -2.49 4.59
CA ASP A 292 22.61 -3.14 5.91
C ASP A 292 21.88 -2.29 6.99
N SER A 293 21.88 -0.98 6.80
CA SER A 293 21.14 -0.03 7.63
C SER A 293 19.60 -0.12 7.54
N ILE A 294 18.99 -0.61 6.45
CA ILE A 294 17.52 -0.59 6.29
C ILE A 294 16.85 -1.44 7.36
N LEU A 295 17.35 -2.65 7.64
CA LEU A 295 16.75 -3.49 8.68
C LEU A 295 16.94 -2.89 10.07
N HIS A 296 18.11 -2.33 10.36
CA HIS A 296 18.35 -1.62 11.61
C HIS A 296 17.41 -0.41 11.76
N ILE A 297 17.19 0.36 10.68
CA ILE A 297 16.23 1.47 10.65
C ILE A 297 14.81 0.94 10.90
N CYS A 298 14.39 -0.12 10.21
CA CYS A 298 13.06 -0.72 10.38
C CYS A 298 12.84 -1.20 11.83
N ARG A 299 13.81 -1.89 12.41
CA ARG A 299 13.74 -2.38 13.80
C ARG A 299 13.74 -1.24 14.80
N ARG A 300 14.58 -0.22 14.59
CA ARG A 300 14.61 1.00 15.41
C ARG A 300 13.25 1.70 15.38
N MET A 301 12.69 1.92 14.20
CA MET A 301 11.36 2.51 14.03
C MET A 301 10.27 1.66 14.70
N ALA A 302 10.30 0.33 14.53
CA ALA A 302 9.35 -0.55 15.20
C ALA A 302 9.46 -0.52 16.73
N ALA A 303 10.68 -0.46 17.27
CA ALA A 303 10.93 -0.37 18.71
C ALA A 303 10.52 1.01 19.27
N GLU A 304 10.82 2.09 18.54
CA GLU A 304 10.40 3.45 18.87
C GLU A 304 8.87 3.56 18.88
N ALA A 305 8.15 2.91 17.96
CA ALA A 305 6.68 2.97 17.89
C ALA A 305 5.99 2.39 19.14
N ARG A 306 6.61 1.41 19.80
CA ARG A 306 6.08 0.86 21.05
C ARG A 306 6.21 1.83 22.22
N LYS A 307 7.29 2.61 22.23
CA LYS A 307 7.58 3.56 23.30
C LYS A 307 6.86 4.89 23.08
N TYR A 308 6.77 5.33 21.82
CA TYR A 308 6.26 6.64 21.43
C TYR A 308 5.42 6.51 20.13
N PRO A 309 4.19 5.98 20.23
CA PRO A 309 3.34 5.74 19.06
C PRO A 309 3.00 7.04 18.30
N ALA A 310 3.01 8.19 18.98
CA ALA A 310 2.70 9.50 18.41
C ALA A 310 3.74 10.02 17.37
N GLU A 311 5.04 9.76 17.55
CA GLU A 311 6.08 10.30 16.66
C GLU A 311 6.13 9.54 15.32
N LEU A 312 6.03 8.22 15.37
CA LEU A 312 5.96 7.36 14.18
C LEU A 312 4.59 7.37 13.49
N ALA A 313 3.59 7.94 14.16
CA ALA A 313 2.29 8.25 13.59
C ALA A 313 2.30 9.53 12.76
N LEU A 314 3.35 10.37 12.82
CA LEU A 314 3.41 11.57 11.99
C LEU A 314 3.44 11.19 10.51
N ASP A 315 2.42 11.65 9.81
CA ASP A 315 2.17 11.28 8.44
C ASP A 315 2.51 12.43 7.50
N PHE A 316 3.72 12.40 6.95
CA PHE A 316 4.15 13.35 5.94
C PHE A 316 3.72 12.90 4.55
N ILE A 317 3.03 13.79 3.83
CA ILE A 317 2.53 13.57 2.47
C ILE A 317 2.99 14.69 1.53
N GLU A 318 3.11 14.38 0.25
CA GLU A 318 3.62 15.33 -0.73
C GLU A 318 2.59 16.42 -1.06
N GLU A 319 1.29 16.11 -1.00
CA GLU A 319 0.20 17.05 -1.28
C GLU A 319 -1.06 16.70 -0.47
N VAL A 320 -1.98 17.67 -0.35
CA VAL A 320 -3.29 17.48 0.28
C VAL A 320 -4.12 16.51 -0.56
N PRO A 321 -4.69 15.43 0.03
CA PRO A 321 -5.47 14.48 -0.73
C PRO A 321 -6.84 15.06 -1.13
N GLU A 322 -7.29 14.74 -2.34
CA GLU A 322 -8.64 15.10 -2.83
C GLU A 322 -9.69 14.23 -2.11
N VAL A 323 -10.11 14.66 -0.92
CA VAL A 323 -11.08 13.97 -0.05
C VAL A 323 -12.19 14.95 0.31
N ASP A 324 -13.44 14.49 0.20
CA ASP A 324 -14.60 15.28 0.63
C ASP A 324 -14.56 15.51 2.16
N ASP A 325 -15.00 16.69 2.60
CA ASP A 325 -15.07 17.08 4.02
C ASP A 325 -13.73 17.04 4.80
N LEU A 326 -12.60 17.13 4.08
CA LEU A 326 -11.29 17.19 4.69
C LEU A 326 -11.04 18.56 5.35
N VAL A 327 -10.66 18.55 6.64
CA VAL A 327 -10.25 19.78 7.33
C VAL A 327 -8.81 20.11 6.94
N VAL A 328 -8.63 21.13 6.12
CA VAL A 328 -7.31 21.61 5.67
C VAL A 328 -6.97 22.91 6.36
N VAL A 329 -5.85 22.95 7.07
CA VAL A 329 -5.29 24.15 7.68
C VAL A 329 -4.14 24.64 6.80
N THR A 330 -4.40 25.66 6.00
CA THR A 330 -3.41 26.28 5.11
C THR A 330 -2.41 27.11 5.93
N VAL A 331 -1.26 26.52 6.25
CA VAL A 331 -0.25 27.14 7.12
C VAL A 331 0.32 28.41 6.52
N LYS A 332 0.32 28.52 5.19
CA LYS A 332 0.80 29.69 4.47
C LYS A 332 0.07 30.98 4.83
N ASP A 333 -1.20 30.89 5.24
CA ASP A 333 -2.05 32.07 5.51
C ASP A 333 -1.67 32.78 6.82
N PHE A 334 -0.95 32.11 7.72
CA PHE A 334 -0.54 32.62 9.03
C PHE A 334 0.91 32.27 9.38
N GLU A 335 1.76 32.06 8.37
CA GLU A 335 3.17 31.71 8.60
C GLU A 335 3.85 32.77 9.50
N GLU A 336 4.67 32.31 10.46
CA GLU A 336 5.34 33.15 11.47
C GLU A 336 4.43 33.74 12.57
N ASP A 337 3.09 33.67 12.44
CA ASP A 337 2.16 34.11 13.49
C ASP A 337 1.96 33.01 14.55
N VAL A 338 2.72 33.13 15.65
CA VAL A 338 2.71 32.20 16.78
C VAL A 338 1.37 32.24 17.54
N GLU A 339 0.72 33.40 17.62
CA GLU A 339 -0.54 33.57 18.36
C GLU A 339 -1.69 32.92 17.61
N GLU A 340 -1.80 33.18 16.30
CA GLU A 340 -2.82 32.55 15.46
C GLU A 340 -2.61 31.03 15.34
N ALA A 341 -1.36 30.57 15.25
CA ALA A 341 -1.04 29.14 15.27
C ALA A 341 -1.51 28.46 16.57
N ALA A 342 -1.29 29.08 17.73
CA ALA A 342 -1.74 28.55 19.02
C ALA A 342 -3.27 28.57 19.13
N LYS A 343 -3.92 29.60 18.59
CA LYS A 343 -5.38 29.72 18.56
C LYS A 343 -6.01 28.64 17.69
N LEU A 344 -5.57 28.48 16.43
CA LEU A 344 -6.07 27.43 15.53
C LEU A 344 -5.84 26.03 16.10
N ARG A 345 -4.73 25.81 16.82
CA ARG A 345 -4.48 24.56 17.52
C ARG A 345 -5.58 24.22 18.52
N GLU A 346 -5.96 25.17 19.38
CA GLU A 346 -6.94 24.96 20.46
C GLU A 346 -8.38 25.00 19.95
N GLU A 347 -8.71 25.88 19.01
CA GLU A 347 -10.08 26.14 18.57
C GLU A 347 -10.53 25.25 17.40
N LEU A 348 -9.59 24.70 16.61
CA LEU A 348 -9.90 23.90 15.42
C LEU A 348 -9.21 22.54 15.41
N ILE A 349 -7.87 22.49 15.47
CA ILE A 349 -7.11 21.27 15.21
C ILE A 349 -7.38 20.19 16.27
N LEU A 350 -7.22 20.54 17.55
CA LEU A 350 -7.43 19.60 18.65
C LEU A 350 -8.89 19.12 18.75
N PRO A 351 -9.93 20.00 18.67
CA PRO A 351 -11.32 19.55 18.62
C PRO A 351 -11.61 18.57 17.49
N MET A 352 -11.18 18.88 16.26
CA MET A 352 -11.42 18.02 15.09
C MET A 352 -10.74 16.65 15.24
N ILE A 353 -9.50 16.62 15.74
CA ILE A 353 -8.79 15.36 16.03
C ILE A 353 -9.52 14.56 17.12
N ALA A 354 -10.03 15.21 18.17
CA ALA A 354 -10.77 14.55 19.24
C ALA A 354 -12.11 13.95 18.79
N GLU A 355 -12.74 14.56 17.78
CA GLU A 355 -13.93 14.02 17.09
C GLU A 355 -13.60 12.88 16.11
N GLY A 356 -12.31 12.60 15.88
CA GLY A 356 -11.85 11.60 14.93
C GLY A 356 -11.78 12.11 13.49
N THR A 357 -11.99 13.41 13.25
CA THR A 357 -11.91 14.04 11.92
C THR A 357 -10.47 14.11 11.44
N MET A 358 -10.27 13.87 10.14
CA MET A 358 -8.93 13.99 9.55
C MET A 358 -8.59 15.46 9.31
N VAL A 359 -7.48 15.90 9.91
CA VAL A 359 -6.91 17.23 9.76
C VAL A 359 -5.62 17.14 8.95
N VAL A 360 -5.48 17.99 7.93
CA VAL A 360 -4.26 18.14 7.15
C VAL A 360 -3.68 19.52 7.37
N LEU A 361 -2.46 19.58 7.90
CA LEU A 361 -1.69 20.81 7.99
C LEU A 361 -0.95 20.99 6.65
N ASP A 362 -1.38 21.94 5.83
CA ASP A 362 -0.82 22.19 4.51
C ASP A 362 0.28 23.25 4.59
N PHE A 363 1.53 22.81 4.47
CA PHE A 363 2.72 23.65 4.42
C PHE A 363 3.14 24.03 2.99
N ALA A 364 2.31 23.75 1.97
CA ALA A 364 2.60 24.16 0.61
C ALA A 364 2.89 25.68 0.53
N GLY A 365 4.02 26.04 -0.09
CA GLY A 365 4.46 27.43 -0.19
C GLY A 365 5.18 27.99 1.04
N VAL A 366 5.23 27.28 2.17
CA VAL A 366 6.03 27.64 3.34
C VAL A 366 7.47 27.19 3.12
N LYS A 367 8.39 28.15 2.91
CA LYS A 367 9.81 27.83 2.65
C LYS A 367 10.52 27.34 3.91
N PHE A 368 10.24 27.97 5.04
CA PHE A 368 10.88 27.71 6.32
C PHE A 368 9.89 28.04 7.45
N ALA A 369 9.54 27.04 8.24
CA ALA A 369 8.80 27.26 9.49
C ALA A 369 9.77 27.23 10.68
N THR A 370 9.73 28.25 11.53
CA THR A 370 10.57 28.30 12.74
C THR A 370 10.13 27.24 13.74
N GLN A 371 11.06 26.76 14.58
CA GLN A 371 10.73 25.78 15.62
C GLN A 371 9.71 26.34 16.64
N SER A 372 9.74 27.65 16.95
CA SER A 372 8.76 28.29 17.85
C SER A 372 7.35 28.29 17.26
N PHE A 373 7.23 28.59 15.96
CA PHE A 373 5.96 28.54 15.25
C PHE A 373 5.39 27.11 15.19
N VAL A 374 6.22 26.15 14.78
CA VAL A 374 5.81 24.73 14.73
C VAL A 374 5.45 24.21 16.12
N HIS A 375 6.18 24.64 17.17
CA HIS A 375 5.85 24.30 18.54
C HIS A 375 4.48 24.85 18.94
N ALA A 376 4.19 26.12 18.64
CA ALA A 376 2.89 26.71 18.92
C ALA A 376 1.75 26.01 18.16
N LEU A 377 1.97 25.57 16.93
CA LEU A 377 0.97 24.85 16.14
C LEU A 377 0.77 23.39 16.59
N MET A 378 1.86 22.66 16.87
CA MET A 378 1.83 21.19 16.88
C MET A 378 2.20 20.52 18.20
N TYR A 379 2.91 21.20 19.12
CA TYR A 379 3.42 20.55 20.34
C TYR A 379 2.32 19.82 21.12
N LYS A 380 1.22 20.52 21.41
CA LYS A 380 0.08 19.95 22.16
C LYS A 380 -0.68 18.90 21.34
N VAL A 381 -0.73 19.05 20.01
CA VAL A 381 -1.34 18.05 19.11
C VAL A 381 -0.59 16.73 19.20
N ILE A 382 0.74 16.77 19.19
CA ILE A 382 1.58 15.56 19.26
C ILE A 382 1.55 14.95 20.67
N ARG A 383 1.57 15.80 21.70
CA ARG A 383 1.61 15.37 23.10
C ARG A 383 0.27 14.80 23.60
N ASP A 384 -0.82 15.50 23.30
CA ASP A 384 -2.15 15.21 23.88
C ASP A 384 -3.09 14.53 22.87
N GLY A 385 -2.81 14.66 21.57
CA GLY A 385 -3.67 14.17 20.50
C GLY A 385 -3.82 12.66 20.54
N GLN A 386 -5.07 12.22 20.66
CA GLN A 386 -5.42 10.81 20.51
C GLN A 386 -5.46 10.45 19.03
N GLN A 387 -5.03 9.22 18.70
CA GLN A 387 -5.17 8.66 17.35
C GLN A 387 -4.57 9.50 16.21
N ILE A 388 -3.56 10.33 16.48
CA ILE A 388 -2.94 11.18 15.44
C ILE A 388 -2.44 10.40 14.22
N GLY A 389 -2.14 9.10 14.38
CA GLY A 389 -1.76 8.19 13.28
C GLY A 389 -2.87 7.92 12.26
N SER A 390 -4.14 8.18 12.57
CA SER A 390 -5.24 8.14 11.60
C SER A 390 -5.80 9.54 11.31
N THR A 391 -5.69 10.49 12.24
CA THR A 391 -6.38 11.80 12.16
C THR A 391 -5.51 12.98 11.76
N LEU A 392 -4.17 12.89 11.79
CA LEU A 392 -3.28 14.02 11.43
C LEU A 392 -2.39 13.69 10.24
N SER A 393 -2.40 14.52 9.21
CA SER A 393 -1.40 14.48 8.13
C SER A 393 -0.75 15.86 7.94
N ILE A 394 0.47 15.86 7.44
CA ILE A 394 1.28 17.06 7.23
C ILE A 394 1.69 17.07 5.76
N ALA A 395 1.12 17.99 4.99
CA ALA A 395 1.28 18.07 3.55
C ALA A 395 2.31 19.14 3.13
N GLY A 396 2.99 18.91 2.01
CA GLY A 396 3.72 19.97 1.30
C GLY A 396 4.96 20.53 2.02
N CYS A 397 5.50 19.85 3.05
CA CYS A 397 6.64 20.36 3.80
C CYS A 397 7.91 20.50 2.95
N SER A 398 8.57 21.66 3.07
CA SER A 398 10.00 21.77 2.77
C SER A 398 10.85 20.91 3.73
N ASN A 399 12.11 20.65 3.36
CA ASN A 399 13.02 19.84 4.19
C ASN A 399 13.22 20.45 5.58
N SER A 400 13.46 21.76 5.63
CA SER A 400 13.67 22.49 6.87
C SER A 400 12.41 22.49 7.75
N THR A 401 11.24 22.63 7.15
CA THR A 401 9.96 22.54 7.87
C THR A 401 9.76 21.14 8.45
N ARG A 402 10.05 20.08 7.67
CA ARG A 402 9.98 18.69 8.14
C ARG A 402 10.93 18.48 9.32
N GLU A 403 12.16 18.98 9.25
CA GLU A 403 13.12 18.92 10.37
C GLU A 403 12.61 19.65 11.62
N ALA A 404 12.00 20.83 11.47
CA ALA A 404 11.39 21.56 12.58
C ALA A 404 10.23 20.79 13.23
N VAL A 405 9.35 20.17 12.43
CA VAL A 405 8.27 19.31 12.93
C VAL A 405 8.81 18.11 13.68
N MET A 406 9.82 17.42 13.13
CA MET A 406 10.46 16.29 13.80
C MET A 406 11.15 16.71 15.11
N ALA A 407 11.77 17.89 15.16
CA ALA A 407 12.38 18.41 16.39
C ALA A 407 11.32 18.69 17.48
N VAL A 408 10.17 19.26 17.12
CA VAL A 408 9.05 19.47 18.05
C VAL A 408 8.47 18.14 18.53
N ALA A 409 8.34 17.15 17.64
CA ALA A 409 7.88 15.82 18.00
C ALA A 409 8.82 15.14 19.02
N ALA A 410 10.13 15.21 18.79
CA ALA A 410 11.13 14.70 19.70
C ALA A 410 11.12 15.43 21.07
N TYR A 411 10.85 16.73 21.09
CA TYR A 411 10.71 17.50 22.33
C TYR A 411 9.43 17.15 23.12
N ALA A 412 8.30 16.96 22.43
CA ALA A 412 7.05 16.47 23.04
C ALA A 412 7.23 15.11 23.71
N LYS A 413 8.12 14.27 23.16
CA LYS A 413 8.52 12.99 23.74
C LYS A 413 9.33 13.13 25.03
N ALA A 414 10.35 13.99 25.06
CA ALA A 414 11.22 14.15 26.23
C ALA A 414 10.52 14.76 27.46
N THR A 415 9.34 15.37 27.26
CA THR A 415 8.54 15.96 28.35
C THR A 415 7.49 15.00 28.93
N ASN A 416 7.33 13.81 28.33
CA ASN A 416 6.47 12.72 28.82
C ASN A 416 7.25 11.65 29.61
N GLU A 417 8.58 11.77 29.70
CA GLU A 417 9.46 11.03 30.63
C GLU A 417 9.61 11.80 31.95
#